data_AF-A0A3P1BPW7-F1
#
_entry.id   AF-A0A3P1BPW7-F1
#
_cell.length_a   1.000
_cell.length_b   1.000
_cell.length_c   1.000
_cell.angle_alpha   90.00
_cell.angle_beta   90.00
_cell.angle_gamma   90.00
#
_symmetry.space_group_name_H-M   'P 1'
#
loop_
_entity.id
_entity.type
_entity.pdbx_description
1 polymer ?
#
loop_
_entity_poly.entity_id
_entity_poly.type
_entity_poly.pdbx_seq_one_letter_code
_entity_poly.pdbx_strand_id
1 'polypeptide(L)'
;MKLSFLSVLFFLSLLAMALSCKKDRDVHPTEEWFTDPTNLPQPPQGCKIVKTTYKTLMLAGDQRPGVETITLEDGRKVKVGTIATTTYSYDQQGRLVEEHQHLLKGHYNLQRYSYSSTALKRYKEYTGEGSKGQLQGPFTEEKEFPLNTQGRVSIGIDLAVPLKYDEEGYVILTGIEDNTSDLGRYTYIDGNMTLFQYELLRYTNLPEVRTYAYTYNLSRLNLPTIYNFQGKESKNLPVQKKWASQYSRDFEDGPLYQINYQYFYNRQGFVKRRIKHGKALNPQWLIEEDPYGIGVTDYEYQCP
;
A
#
# COMPACT_ATOMS: atom_id res chain seq x y z
N MET A 1 21.07 -58.84 23.95
CA MET A 1 20.81 -58.31 22.59
C MET A 1 22.04 -57.52 22.14
N LYS A 2 22.78 -58.01 21.14
CA LYS A 2 23.92 -57.29 20.56
C LYS A 2 23.38 -56.30 19.53
N LEU A 3 23.33 -55.01 19.86
CA LEU A 3 23.08 -53.98 18.86
C LEU A 3 24.25 -54.00 17.87
N SER A 4 23.93 -54.25 16.60
CA SER A 4 24.90 -54.21 15.50
C SER A 4 25.46 -52.80 15.36
N PHE A 5 26.78 -52.68 15.25
CA PHE A 5 27.49 -51.41 15.03
C PHE A 5 26.99 -50.68 13.77
N LEU A 6 26.48 -51.43 12.78
CA LEU A 6 25.85 -50.88 11.58
C LEU A 6 24.54 -50.14 11.89
N SER A 7 23.76 -50.59 12.87
CA SER A 7 22.49 -49.95 13.25
C SER A 7 22.72 -48.61 13.96
N VAL A 8 23.84 -48.47 14.69
CA VAL A 8 24.22 -47.21 15.34
C VAL A 8 24.68 -46.18 14.31
N LEU A 9 25.46 -46.59 13.29
CA LEU A 9 25.87 -45.69 12.21
C LEU A 9 24.69 -45.22 11.35
N PHE A 10 23.70 -46.08 11.09
CA PHE A 10 22.52 -45.72 10.31
C PHE A 10 21.62 -44.72 11.06
N PHE A 11 21.51 -44.85 12.39
CA PHE A 11 20.81 -43.87 13.21
C PHE A 11 21.55 -42.53 13.32
N LEU A 12 22.88 -42.54 13.36
CA LEU A 12 23.69 -41.31 13.36
C LEU A 12 23.62 -40.55 12.03
N SER A 13 23.51 -41.25 10.89
CA SER A 13 23.33 -40.57 9.58
C SER A 13 21.93 -39.97 9.43
N LEU A 14 20.90 -40.64 9.96
CA LEU A 14 19.53 -40.10 10.02
C LEU A 14 19.43 -38.90 10.97
N LEU A 15 20.15 -38.90 12.09
CA LEU A 15 20.23 -37.74 12.99
C LEU A 15 20.98 -36.56 12.35
N ALA A 16 22.06 -36.82 11.59
CA ALA A 16 22.79 -35.79 10.87
C ALA A 16 21.96 -35.16 9.72
N MET A 17 21.08 -35.93 9.08
CA MET A 17 20.12 -35.40 8.10
C MET A 17 18.95 -34.65 8.75
N ALA A 18 18.52 -35.03 9.95
CA ALA A 18 17.50 -34.29 10.71
C ALA A 18 18.05 -33.00 11.37
N LEU A 19 19.35 -32.94 11.66
CA LEU A 19 20.07 -31.77 12.19
C LEU A 19 20.64 -30.86 11.10
N SER A 20 20.45 -31.19 9.82
CA SER A 20 20.49 -30.20 8.75
C SER A 20 19.23 -29.35 8.87
N CYS A 21 19.21 -28.53 9.92
CA CYS A 21 18.30 -27.43 10.08
C CYS A 21 18.26 -26.73 8.73
N LYS A 22 17.10 -26.81 8.08
CA LYS A 22 16.64 -25.75 7.18
C LYS A 22 16.83 -24.46 7.96
N LYS A 23 17.98 -23.82 7.77
CA LYS A 23 18.10 -22.39 7.93
C LYS A 23 16.97 -21.87 7.07
N ASP A 24 15.95 -21.29 7.71
CA ASP A 24 14.96 -20.44 7.08
C ASP A 24 15.77 -19.44 6.27
N ARG A 25 16.04 -19.80 5.01
CA ARG A 25 16.80 -18.97 4.10
C ARG A 25 15.74 -17.99 3.67
N ASP A 26 15.71 -16.83 4.31
CA ASP A 26 15.04 -15.66 3.78
C ASP A 26 15.37 -15.61 2.29
N VAL A 27 14.31 -15.68 1.49
CA VAL A 27 14.38 -15.90 0.04
C VAL A 27 14.77 -14.58 -0.62
N HIS A 28 15.98 -14.07 -0.37
CA HIS A 28 16.56 -12.93 -1.09
C HIS A 28 18.02 -13.22 -1.43
N PRO A 29 18.33 -14.14 -2.37
CA PRO A 29 19.67 -14.70 -2.47
C PRO A 29 20.73 -13.85 -3.21
N THR A 30 20.43 -12.63 -3.67
CA THR A 30 21.40 -11.86 -4.50
C THR A 30 21.48 -10.35 -4.24
N GLU A 31 20.54 -9.74 -3.53
CA GLU A 31 20.57 -8.30 -3.24
C GLU A 31 20.49 -8.11 -1.71
N GLU A 32 21.50 -7.44 -1.14
CA GLU A 32 21.53 -7.13 0.28
C GLU A 32 20.49 -6.06 0.61
N TRP A 33 19.57 -6.37 1.52
CA TRP A 33 18.52 -5.45 1.97
C TRP A 33 18.83 -4.96 3.38
N PHE A 34 18.61 -3.66 3.60
CA PHE A 34 18.88 -2.97 4.85
C PHE A 34 17.57 -2.56 5.51
N THR A 35 17.47 -2.72 6.83
CA THR A 35 16.32 -2.25 7.63
C THR A 35 16.59 -0.89 8.30
N ASP A 36 17.86 -0.58 8.57
CA ASP A 36 18.30 0.71 9.09
C ASP A 36 18.86 1.57 7.94
N PRO A 37 18.18 2.67 7.55
CA PRO A 37 18.62 3.52 6.46
C PRO A 37 19.59 4.63 6.88
N THR A 38 20.03 4.69 8.15
CA THR A 38 20.82 5.80 8.70
C THR A 38 22.10 6.07 7.93
N ASN A 39 22.77 5.01 7.46
CA ASN A 39 24.03 5.09 6.71
C ASN A 39 23.86 4.90 5.19
N LEU A 40 22.62 4.83 4.70
CA LEU A 40 22.35 4.70 3.27
C LEU A 40 22.27 6.07 2.61
N PRO A 41 22.73 6.20 1.35
CA PRO A 41 22.51 7.42 0.59
C PRO A 41 21.01 7.70 0.41
N GLN A 42 20.70 8.94 0.03
CA GLN A 42 19.37 9.26 -0.50
C GLN A 42 19.22 8.61 -1.88
N PRO A 43 18.01 8.10 -2.22
CA PRO A 43 17.78 7.53 -3.53
C PRO A 43 18.03 8.56 -4.64
N PRO A 44 18.69 8.18 -5.74
CA PRO A 44 18.84 9.01 -6.93
C PRO A 44 17.51 9.64 -7.37
N GLN A 45 17.57 10.91 -7.77
CA GLN A 45 16.41 11.64 -8.26
C GLN A 45 16.00 11.18 -9.67
N GLY A 46 14.72 11.36 -10.00
CA GLY A 46 14.19 11.05 -11.34
C GLY A 46 13.77 9.59 -11.55
N CYS A 47 14.11 8.68 -10.64
CA CYS A 47 13.68 7.29 -10.74
C CYS A 47 12.17 7.15 -10.50
N LYS A 48 11.56 6.18 -11.19
CA LYS A 48 10.12 5.89 -11.16
C LYS A 48 9.88 4.46 -10.72
N ILE A 49 8.78 4.24 -9.99
CA ILE A 49 8.30 2.89 -9.70
C ILE A 49 7.69 2.33 -10.97
N VAL A 50 8.24 1.25 -11.51
CA VAL A 50 7.73 0.60 -12.73
C VAL A 50 6.95 -0.66 -12.44
N LYS A 51 7.10 -1.21 -11.23
CA LYS A 51 6.31 -2.36 -10.79
C LYS A 51 6.16 -2.40 -9.28
N THR A 52 4.97 -2.78 -8.84
CA THR A 52 4.63 -3.08 -7.45
C THR A 52 4.04 -4.47 -7.36
N THR A 53 4.53 -5.28 -6.42
CA THR A 53 3.94 -6.59 -6.11
C THR A 53 3.28 -6.53 -4.74
N TYR A 54 1.98 -6.80 -4.68
CA TYR A 54 1.18 -6.76 -3.46
C TYR A 54 0.98 -8.17 -2.92
N LYS A 55 1.30 -8.36 -1.63
CA LYS A 55 1.08 -9.61 -0.91
C LYS A 55 0.27 -9.34 0.35
N THR A 56 -0.54 -10.32 0.74
CA THR A 56 -1.30 -10.27 1.99
C THR A 56 -1.19 -11.59 2.72
N LEU A 57 -1.66 -11.62 3.96
CA LEU A 57 -1.71 -12.81 4.81
C LEU A 57 -2.38 -13.98 4.07
N MET A 58 -1.78 -15.16 4.20
CA MET A 58 -2.36 -16.43 3.74
C MET A 58 -3.34 -16.95 4.79
N LEU A 59 -4.59 -17.14 4.40
CA LEU A 59 -5.61 -17.83 5.18
C LEU A 59 -5.53 -19.34 4.95
N ALA A 60 -6.17 -20.11 5.83
CA ALA A 60 -6.22 -21.57 5.69
C ALA A 60 -6.88 -21.96 4.36
N GLY A 61 -6.20 -22.80 3.57
CA GLY A 61 -6.70 -23.25 2.27
C GLY A 61 -6.40 -22.32 1.09
N ASP A 62 -5.81 -21.13 1.32
CA ASP A 62 -5.37 -20.26 0.24
C ASP A 62 -4.28 -20.91 -0.61
N GLN A 63 -4.45 -20.85 -1.93
CA GLN A 63 -3.39 -21.12 -2.89
C GLN A 63 -3.10 -19.84 -3.67
N ARG A 64 -1.92 -19.27 -3.43
CA ARG A 64 -1.47 -18.02 -4.07
C ARG A 64 -0.02 -18.19 -4.54
N PRO A 65 0.40 -17.51 -5.61
CA PRO A 65 1.79 -17.52 -6.04
C PRO A 65 2.68 -16.73 -5.06
N GLY A 66 4.00 -16.95 -5.15
CA GLY A 66 4.98 -16.14 -4.43
C GLY A 66 4.88 -16.23 -2.90
N VAL A 67 4.48 -17.39 -2.37
CA VAL A 67 4.34 -17.59 -0.93
C VAL A 67 5.69 -17.50 -0.25
N GLU A 68 5.77 -16.67 0.78
CA GLU A 68 6.95 -16.55 1.65
C GLU A 68 6.53 -16.41 3.12
N THR A 69 7.48 -16.63 4.02
CA THR A 69 7.30 -16.32 5.44
C THR A 69 8.03 -15.01 5.74
N ILE A 70 7.35 -14.07 6.39
CA ILE A 70 7.93 -12.81 6.85
C ILE A 70 7.91 -12.74 8.37
N THR A 71 8.79 -11.92 8.94
CA THR A 71 8.79 -11.59 10.38
C THR A 71 8.24 -10.19 10.56
N LEU A 72 7.22 -10.04 11.41
CA LEU A 72 6.64 -8.75 11.78
C LEU A 72 7.50 -8.04 12.83
N GLU A 73 7.22 -6.77 13.08
CA GLU A 73 7.93 -5.94 14.08
C GLU A 73 7.82 -6.54 15.50
N ASP A 74 6.69 -7.17 15.83
CA ASP A 74 6.46 -7.87 17.10
C ASP A 74 7.12 -9.26 17.19
N GLY A 75 7.91 -9.64 16.18
CA GLY A 75 8.63 -10.91 16.11
C GLY A 75 7.79 -12.09 15.62
N ARG A 76 6.48 -11.93 15.40
CA ARG A 76 5.65 -13.03 14.85
C ARG A 76 6.05 -13.33 13.41
N LYS A 77 6.11 -14.62 13.09
CA LYS A 77 6.29 -15.11 11.72
C LYS A 77 4.94 -15.41 11.09
N VAL A 78 4.69 -14.89 9.88
CA VAL A 78 3.43 -15.10 9.15
C VAL A 78 3.70 -15.46 7.69
N LYS A 79 2.81 -16.23 7.09
CA LYS A 79 2.87 -16.55 5.65
C LYS A 79 2.10 -15.50 4.86
N VAL A 80 2.70 -14.98 3.81
CA VAL A 80 2.07 -14.06 2.87
C VAL A 80 2.17 -14.62 1.45
N GLY A 81 1.22 -14.25 0.59
CA GLY A 81 1.20 -14.63 -0.82
C GLY A 81 0.75 -13.48 -1.71
N THR A 82 1.20 -13.48 -2.96
CA THR A 82 0.89 -12.42 -3.92
C THR A 82 -0.59 -12.42 -4.28
N ILE A 83 -1.21 -11.24 -4.23
CA ILE A 83 -2.62 -11.01 -4.63
C ILE A 83 -2.73 -10.16 -5.89
N ALA A 84 -1.74 -9.31 -6.15
CA ALA A 84 -1.70 -8.48 -7.33
C ALA A 84 -0.27 -8.10 -7.69
N THR A 85 -0.06 -7.81 -8.97
CA THR A 85 1.14 -7.12 -9.47
C THR A 85 0.67 -5.99 -10.37
N THR A 86 1.15 -4.77 -10.13
CA THR A 86 0.87 -3.63 -11.00
C THR A 86 2.15 -3.19 -11.69
N THR A 87 2.09 -2.98 -13.01
CA THR A 87 3.15 -2.35 -13.80
C THR A 87 2.74 -0.95 -14.21
N TYR A 88 3.71 -0.05 -14.31
CA TYR A 88 3.50 1.36 -14.63
C TYR A 88 4.41 1.82 -15.77
N SER A 89 3.84 2.57 -16.69
CA SER A 89 4.56 3.20 -17.81
C SER A 89 4.39 4.71 -17.76
N TYR A 90 5.44 5.43 -18.16
CA TYR A 90 5.50 6.89 -18.09
C TYR A 90 5.86 7.51 -19.44
N ASP A 91 5.40 8.72 -19.71
CA ASP A 91 5.84 9.50 -20.88
C ASP A 91 7.22 10.15 -20.66
N GLN A 92 7.69 10.88 -21.67
CA GLN A 92 8.97 11.61 -21.64
C GLN A 92 9.02 12.71 -20.57
N GLN A 93 7.87 13.21 -20.11
CA GLN A 93 7.77 14.17 -19.01
C GLN A 93 7.67 13.47 -17.64
N GLY A 94 7.70 12.13 -17.62
CA GLY A 94 7.60 11.32 -16.40
C GLY A 94 6.19 11.26 -15.81
N ARG A 95 5.15 11.54 -16.61
CA ARG A 95 3.73 11.42 -16.22
C ARG A 95 3.23 10.00 -16.49
N LEU A 96 2.38 9.47 -15.61
CA LEU A 96 1.81 8.13 -15.76
C LEU A 96 0.94 8.06 -17.03
N VAL A 97 1.22 7.13 -17.94
CA VAL A 97 0.41 6.90 -19.15
C VAL A 97 -0.31 5.56 -19.14
N GLU A 98 0.17 4.59 -18.36
CA GLU A 98 -0.48 3.29 -18.21
C GLU A 98 -0.20 2.72 -16.83
N GLU A 99 -1.23 2.16 -16.20
CA GLU A 99 -1.09 1.18 -15.12
C GLU A 99 -1.78 -0.12 -15.53
N HIS A 100 -1.15 -1.26 -15.28
CA HIS A 100 -1.75 -2.56 -15.53
C HIS A 100 -1.59 -3.43 -14.31
N GLN A 101 -2.71 -3.65 -13.62
CA GLN A 101 -2.80 -4.51 -12.45
C GLN A 101 -3.28 -5.90 -12.85
N HIS A 102 -2.42 -6.89 -12.66
CA HIS A 102 -2.75 -8.31 -12.73
C HIS A 102 -3.16 -8.80 -11.35
N LEU A 103 -4.34 -9.40 -11.24
CA LEU A 103 -4.92 -9.96 -10.02
C LEU A 103 -4.93 -11.50 -10.11
N LEU A 104 -5.38 -12.15 -9.04
CA LEU A 104 -5.55 -13.60 -9.02
C LEU A 104 -6.57 -14.09 -10.05
N LYS A 105 -6.48 -15.39 -10.39
CA LYS A 105 -7.42 -16.10 -11.28
C LYS A 105 -7.63 -15.42 -12.66
N GLY A 106 -6.63 -14.68 -13.14
CA GLY A 106 -6.69 -14.01 -14.43
C GLY A 106 -7.50 -12.70 -14.43
N HIS A 107 -7.96 -12.22 -13.27
CA HIS A 107 -8.52 -10.88 -13.16
C HIS A 107 -7.46 -9.82 -13.43
N TYR A 108 -7.89 -8.68 -13.96
CA TYR A 108 -7.01 -7.53 -14.22
C TYR A 108 -7.78 -6.21 -14.26
N ASN A 109 -7.03 -5.12 -14.10
CA ASN A 109 -7.46 -3.75 -14.31
C ASN A 109 -6.34 -3.00 -15.05
N LEU A 110 -6.64 -2.49 -16.23
CA LEU A 110 -5.76 -1.74 -17.10
C LEU A 110 -6.31 -0.31 -17.21
N GLN A 111 -5.51 0.69 -16.87
CA GLN A 111 -5.86 2.09 -17.05
C GLN A 111 -4.84 2.78 -17.93
N ARG A 112 -5.30 3.53 -18.92
CA ARG A 112 -4.48 4.36 -19.81
C ARG A 112 -4.88 5.81 -19.67
N TYR A 113 -3.88 6.67 -19.64
CA TYR A 113 -4.03 8.09 -19.38
C TYR A 113 -3.48 8.89 -20.55
N SER A 114 -4.25 9.87 -21.00
CA SER A 114 -3.80 10.87 -21.97
C SER A 114 -4.10 12.28 -21.46
N TYR A 115 -3.18 13.19 -21.74
CA TYR A 115 -3.16 14.53 -21.13
C TYR A 115 -3.35 15.60 -22.20
N SER A 116 -4.23 16.55 -21.92
CA SER A 116 -4.26 17.86 -22.58
C SER A 116 -3.84 18.95 -21.59
N SER A 117 -3.87 20.22 -22.00
CA SER A 117 -3.61 21.35 -21.11
C SER A 117 -4.70 21.55 -20.05
N THR A 118 -5.92 21.06 -20.27
CA THR A 118 -7.09 21.32 -19.41
C THR A 118 -7.79 20.05 -18.94
N ALA A 119 -7.39 18.87 -19.41
CA ALA A 119 -8.07 17.62 -19.09
C ALA A 119 -7.14 16.41 -19.05
N LEU A 120 -7.51 15.45 -18.21
CA LEU A 120 -6.98 14.09 -18.17
C LEU A 120 -8.06 13.15 -18.69
N LYS A 121 -7.78 12.44 -19.79
CA LYS A 121 -8.65 11.37 -20.27
C LYS A 121 -8.13 10.04 -19.76
N ARG A 122 -9.03 9.23 -19.20
CA ARG A 122 -8.77 7.89 -18.70
C ARG A 122 -9.59 6.88 -19.49
N TYR A 123 -8.91 5.94 -20.12
CA TYR A 123 -9.50 4.68 -20.57
C TYR A 123 -9.23 3.63 -19.50
N LYS A 124 -10.25 2.88 -19.11
CA LYS A 124 -10.15 1.78 -18.14
C LYS A 124 -10.77 0.52 -18.74
N GLU A 125 -10.03 -0.58 -18.66
CA GLU A 125 -10.45 -1.91 -19.07
C GLU A 125 -10.24 -2.87 -17.90
N TYR A 126 -11.26 -3.63 -17.52
CA TYR A 126 -11.16 -4.50 -16.35
C TYR A 126 -12.03 -5.74 -16.48
N THR A 127 -11.72 -6.73 -15.65
CA THR A 127 -12.53 -7.94 -15.49
C THR A 127 -13.17 -7.97 -14.11
N GLY A 128 -14.39 -8.52 -14.03
CA GLY A 128 -15.16 -8.68 -12.79
C GLY A 128 -15.36 -10.15 -12.44
N GLU A 129 -15.86 -10.41 -11.23
CA GLU A 129 -16.24 -11.76 -10.76
C GLU A 129 -17.74 -11.98 -10.92
N GLY A 130 -18.11 -13.04 -11.64
CA GLY A 130 -19.51 -13.44 -11.80
C GLY A 130 -20.06 -14.15 -10.57
N SER A 131 -21.37 -14.41 -10.58
CA SER A 131 -22.10 -15.02 -9.46
C SER A 131 -21.63 -16.42 -9.03
N LYS A 132 -20.84 -17.11 -9.85
CA LYS A 132 -20.24 -18.42 -9.53
C LYS A 132 -18.70 -18.35 -9.45
N GLY A 133 -18.14 -17.16 -9.27
CA GLY A 133 -16.69 -16.96 -9.19
C GLY A 133 -15.95 -17.06 -10.53
N GLN A 134 -16.68 -17.04 -11.64
CA GLN A 134 -16.08 -17.06 -12.98
C GLN A 134 -15.67 -15.65 -13.43
N LEU A 135 -14.61 -15.57 -14.23
CA LEU A 135 -14.14 -14.33 -14.84
C LEU A 135 -15.21 -13.76 -15.79
N GLN A 136 -15.51 -12.47 -15.68
CA GLN A 136 -16.39 -11.72 -16.57
C GLN A 136 -15.67 -10.49 -17.15
N GLY A 137 -16.02 -10.10 -18.37
CA GLY A 137 -15.44 -8.95 -19.08
C GLY A 137 -14.70 -9.36 -20.37
N PRO A 138 -13.91 -8.44 -20.96
CA PRO A 138 -13.58 -7.12 -20.42
C PRO A 138 -14.77 -6.15 -20.39
N PHE A 139 -14.81 -5.32 -19.36
CA PHE A 139 -15.63 -4.12 -19.29
C PHE A 139 -14.75 -2.91 -19.59
N THR A 140 -15.30 -1.91 -20.26
CA THR A 140 -14.58 -0.69 -20.60
C THR A 140 -15.29 0.55 -20.10
N GLU A 141 -14.52 1.55 -19.69
CA GLU A 141 -14.98 2.85 -19.21
C GLU A 141 -14.04 3.93 -19.75
N GLU A 142 -14.61 5.01 -20.29
CA GLU A 142 -13.86 6.22 -20.61
C GLU A 142 -14.40 7.39 -19.82
N LYS A 143 -13.50 8.14 -19.18
CA LYS A 143 -13.84 9.37 -18.44
C LYS A 143 -12.83 10.46 -18.74
N GLU A 144 -13.32 11.69 -18.74
CA GLU A 144 -12.50 12.89 -18.79
C GLU A 144 -12.61 13.63 -17.46
N PHE A 145 -11.45 14.06 -16.94
CA PHE A 145 -11.35 14.79 -15.68
C PHE A 145 -10.74 16.17 -15.94
N PRO A 146 -11.39 17.25 -15.49
CA PRO A 146 -10.85 18.60 -15.66
C PRO A 146 -9.58 18.75 -14.80
N LEU A 147 -8.56 19.38 -15.39
CA LEU A 147 -7.33 19.76 -14.71
C LEU A 147 -7.38 21.23 -14.28
N ASN A 148 -6.86 21.52 -13.10
CA ASN A 148 -6.60 22.89 -12.66
C ASN A 148 -5.33 23.45 -13.32
N THR A 149 -5.01 24.71 -13.02
CA THR A 149 -3.83 25.40 -13.57
C THR A 149 -2.49 24.79 -13.17
N GLN A 150 -2.45 23.96 -12.11
CA GLN A 150 -1.28 23.19 -11.69
C GLN A 150 -1.20 21.81 -12.39
N GLY A 151 -2.13 21.49 -13.29
CA GLY A 151 -2.18 20.19 -13.98
C GLY A 151 -2.70 19.04 -13.11
N ARG A 152 -3.49 19.33 -12.07
CA ARG A 152 -4.07 18.33 -11.14
C ARG A 152 -5.57 18.19 -11.35
N VAL A 153 -6.13 17.01 -11.10
CA VAL A 153 -7.57 16.79 -11.25
C VAL A 153 -8.37 17.59 -10.23
N SER A 154 -9.41 18.30 -10.67
CA SER A 154 -10.28 19.07 -9.75
C SER A 154 -11.37 18.20 -9.08
N ILE A 155 -11.52 16.96 -9.53
CA ILE A 155 -12.50 15.97 -9.05
C ILE A 155 -11.78 14.64 -8.87
N GLY A 156 -12.03 13.96 -7.75
CA GLY A 156 -11.49 12.64 -7.46
C GLY A 156 -11.90 11.60 -8.49
N ILE A 157 -10.94 10.84 -9.01
CA ILE A 157 -11.11 9.97 -10.18
C ILE A 157 -12.10 8.81 -9.96
N ASP A 158 -12.19 8.29 -8.73
CA ASP A 158 -13.09 7.17 -8.39
C ASP A 158 -14.23 7.56 -7.44
N LEU A 159 -14.04 8.61 -6.63
CA LEU A 159 -15.04 9.09 -5.66
C LEU A 159 -15.93 10.20 -6.22
N ALA A 160 -15.57 10.80 -7.36
CA ALA A 160 -16.29 11.92 -7.99
C ALA A 160 -16.54 13.12 -7.06
N VAL A 161 -15.69 13.31 -6.04
CA VAL A 161 -15.76 14.42 -5.08
C VAL A 161 -14.84 15.57 -5.50
N PRO A 162 -15.22 16.85 -5.31
CA PRO A 162 -14.34 17.97 -5.58
C PRO A 162 -13.06 17.93 -4.75
N LEU A 163 -11.95 18.42 -5.32
CA LEU A 163 -10.65 18.51 -4.66
C LEU A 163 -10.16 19.97 -4.66
N LYS A 164 -9.64 20.44 -3.53
CA LYS A 164 -8.92 21.72 -3.43
C LYS A 164 -7.47 21.48 -3.07
N TYR A 165 -6.60 22.32 -3.61
CA TYR A 165 -5.16 22.24 -3.45
C TYR A 165 -4.60 23.55 -2.89
N ASP A 166 -3.48 23.46 -2.15
CA ASP A 166 -2.66 24.62 -1.83
C ASP A 166 -1.73 25.02 -3.00
N GLU A 167 -0.91 26.05 -2.80
CA GLU A 167 -0.01 26.59 -3.82
C GLU A 167 1.11 25.60 -4.18
N GLU A 168 1.55 24.79 -3.21
CA GLU A 168 2.50 23.71 -3.41
C GLU A 168 1.87 22.52 -4.15
N GLY A 169 0.55 22.42 -4.13
CA GLY A 169 -0.25 21.40 -4.80
C GLY A 169 -0.48 20.14 -3.96
N TYR A 170 -0.46 20.24 -2.64
CA TYR A 170 -1.05 19.25 -1.75
C TYR A 170 -2.57 19.38 -1.74
N VAL A 171 -3.29 18.26 -1.65
CA VAL A 171 -4.74 18.28 -1.45
C VAL A 171 -5.00 18.76 -0.02
N ILE A 172 -5.76 19.84 0.14
CA ILE A 172 -6.15 20.41 1.45
C ILE A 172 -7.62 20.13 1.79
N LEU A 173 -8.43 19.83 0.78
CA LEU A 173 -9.85 19.53 0.94
C LEU A 173 -10.32 18.49 -0.08
N THR A 174 -11.16 17.56 0.37
CA THR A 174 -11.99 16.71 -0.49
C THR A 174 -13.46 16.86 -0.10
N GLY A 175 -14.35 16.96 -1.09
CA GLY A 175 -15.77 17.22 -0.88
C GLY A 175 -16.15 18.69 -0.99
N ILE A 176 -17.38 19.01 -0.58
CA ILE A 176 -17.95 20.35 -0.62
C ILE A 176 -18.09 20.84 0.82
N GLU A 177 -17.64 22.06 1.09
CA GLU A 177 -17.87 22.73 2.37
C GLU A 177 -19.34 23.18 2.47
N ASP A 178 -20.20 22.19 2.66
CA ASP A 178 -21.61 22.36 2.99
C ASP A 178 -21.97 21.49 4.20
N ASN A 179 -23.16 21.67 4.77
CA ASN A 179 -23.59 20.94 5.97
C ASN A 179 -24.28 19.60 5.66
N THR A 180 -24.17 19.10 4.43
CA THR A 180 -24.95 17.97 3.90
C THR A 180 -24.11 16.90 3.20
N SER A 181 -22.87 17.21 2.87
CA SER A 181 -21.94 16.40 2.10
C SER A 181 -20.81 15.94 3.00
N ASP A 182 -20.30 14.73 2.78
CA ASP A 182 -19.07 14.30 3.44
C ASP A 182 -17.90 15.26 3.10
N LEU A 183 -17.07 15.51 4.11
CA LEU A 183 -15.99 16.49 4.01
C LEU A 183 -14.68 15.95 4.57
N GLY A 184 -13.61 16.06 3.80
CA GLY A 184 -12.27 15.68 4.24
C GLY A 184 -11.31 16.85 4.25
N ARG A 185 -10.59 17.06 5.36
CA ARG A 185 -9.60 18.13 5.57
C ARG A 185 -8.23 17.55 5.84
N TYR A 186 -7.23 18.09 5.16
CA TYR A 186 -5.84 17.64 5.27
C TYR A 186 -4.98 18.74 5.89
N THR A 187 -4.14 18.37 6.85
CA THR A 187 -3.17 19.28 7.49
C THR A 187 -1.76 18.80 7.18
N TYR A 188 -0.91 19.73 6.74
CA TYR A 188 0.50 19.47 6.44
C TYR A 188 1.40 20.30 7.34
N ILE A 189 2.49 19.69 7.80
CA ILE A 189 3.59 20.36 8.50
C ILE A 189 4.88 19.97 7.80
N ASP A 190 5.67 20.95 7.36
CA ASP A 190 6.93 20.77 6.63
C ASP A 190 6.81 19.84 5.39
N GLY A 191 5.67 19.89 4.72
CA GLY A 191 5.36 19.05 3.54
C GLY A 191 4.96 17.61 3.85
N ASN A 192 4.69 17.27 5.12
CA ASN A 192 4.18 15.97 5.56
C ASN A 192 2.74 16.07 6.06
N MET A 193 1.85 15.19 5.60
CA MET A 193 0.44 15.17 6.01
C MET A 193 0.28 14.63 7.44
N THR A 194 0.27 15.49 8.44
CA THR A 194 0.22 15.05 9.84
C THR A 194 -1.18 14.62 10.29
N LEU A 195 -2.22 15.15 9.65
CA LEU A 195 -3.61 14.90 10.01
C LEU A 195 -4.50 14.88 8.77
N PHE A 196 -5.38 13.88 8.68
CA PHE A 196 -6.54 13.88 7.81
C PHE A 196 -7.79 13.68 8.66
N GLN A 197 -8.75 14.59 8.57
CA GLN A 197 -10.04 14.50 9.25
C GLN A 197 -11.13 14.32 8.21
N TYR A 198 -12.01 13.35 8.41
CA TYR A 198 -13.12 13.04 7.52
C TYR A 198 -14.42 13.08 8.31
N GLU A 199 -15.27 14.04 7.99
CA GLU A 199 -16.57 14.27 8.59
C GLU A 199 -17.63 13.56 7.73
N LEU A 200 -18.29 12.56 8.32
CA LEU A 200 -19.40 11.82 7.72
C LEU A 200 -20.70 12.54 8.08
N LEU A 201 -21.23 13.28 7.12
CA LEU A 201 -22.43 14.10 7.31
C LEU A 201 -23.65 13.31 6.83
N ARG A 202 -24.43 12.76 7.78
CA ARG A 202 -25.73 12.13 7.50
C ARG A 202 -26.83 12.64 8.42
N TYR A 203 -27.51 13.73 8.03
CA TYR A 203 -28.76 14.22 8.66
C TYR A 203 -28.75 14.32 10.21
N THR A 204 -27.58 14.36 10.86
CA THR A 204 -27.41 14.46 12.31
C THR A 204 -26.82 15.81 12.67
N ASN A 205 -27.18 16.32 13.85
CA ASN A 205 -26.60 17.56 14.38
C ASN A 205 -25.12 17.42 14.79
N LEU A 206 -24.60 16.20 14.85
CA LEU A 206 -23.21 15.86 15.14
C LEU A 206 -22.73 14.84 14.08
N PRO A 207 -21.85 15.22 13.14
CA PRO A 207 -21.26 14.28 12.19
C PRO A 207 -20.28 13.35 12.90
N GLU A 208 -20.19 12.09 12.45
CA GLU A 208 -19.07 11.24 12.86
C GLU A 208 -17.79 11.81 12.26
N VAL A 209 -16.75 11.95 13.08
CA VAL A 209 -15.45 12.47 12.65
C VAL A 209 -14.41 11.36 12.74
N ARG A 210 -13.92 10.91 11.59
CA ARG A 210 -12.80 9.98 11.49
C ARG A 210 -11.51 10.75 11.34
N THR A 211 -10.56 10.48 12.22
CA THR A 211 -9.27 11.16 12.22
C THR A 211 -8.15 10.16 11.93
N TYR A 212 -7.24 10.54 11.04
CA TYR A 212 -6.06 9.77 10.67
C TYR A 212 -4.81 10.61 10.92
N ALA A 213 -4.03 10.25 11.94
CA ALA A 213 -2.80 10.93 12.30
C ALA A 213 -1.58 10.13 11.83
N TYR A 214 -0.56 10.83 11.34
CA TYR A 214 0.63 10.21 10.75
C TYR A 214 1.91 10.68 11.43
N THR A 215 2.88 9.77 11.53
CA THR A 215 4.26 10.10 11.90
C THR A 215 5.21 9.59 10.83
N TYR A 216 6.38 10.21 10.73
CA TYR A 216 7.25 10.09 9.57
C TYR A 216 8.71 9.83 9.95
N ASN A 217 9.43 9.13 9.07
CA ASN A 217 10.88 9.09 9.10
C ASN A 217 11.44 10.32 8.39
N LEU A 218 11.77 11.36 9.15
CA LEU A 218 12.22 12.64 8.60
C LEU A 218 13.55 12.57 7.84
N SER A 219 14.36 11.52 8.04
CA SER A 219 15.63 11.35 7.33
C SER A 219 15.47 10.71 5.95
N ARG A 220 14.27 10.21 5.61
CA ARG A 220 14.02 9.50 4.34
C ARG A 220 12.90 10.15 3.56
N LEU A 221 13.18 10.45 2.29
CA LEU A 221 12.16 10.86 1.33
C LEU A 221 11.14 9.76 1.10
N ASN A 222 9.89 10.15 0.86
CA ASN A 222 8.83 9.23 0.50
C ASN A 222 9.12 8.54 -0.85
N LEU A 223 8.31 7.53 -1.16
CA LEU A 223 8.34 6.84 -2.44
C LEU A 223 8.11 7.82 -3.61
N PRO A 224 8.69 7.58 -4.80
CA PRO A 224 8.35 8.35 -5.99
C PRO A 224 6.83 8.31 -6.27
N THR A 225 6.24 9.49 -6.48
CA THR A 225 4.81 9.60 -6.80
C THR A 225 4.51 8.94 -8.14
N ILE A 226 3.51 8.04 -8.12
CA ILE A 226 2.99 7.37 -9.33
C ILE A 226 1.94 8.26 -10.01
N TYR A 227 0.98 8.76 -9.23
CA TYR A 227 -0.17 9.53 -9.73
C TYR A 227 0.09 11.03 -9.69
N ASN A 228 0.89 11.52 -10.65
CA ASN A 228 1.30 12.93 -10.71
C ASN A 228 0.13 13.94 -10.81
N PHE A 229 -1.07 13.49 -11.17
CA PHE A 229 -2.27 14.33 -11.30
C PHE A 229 -3.16 14.39 -10.06
N GLN A 230 -2.93 13.62 -8.98
CA GLN A 230 -3.82 13.53 -7.80
C GLN A 230 -3.45 14.43 -6.61
N GLY A 231 -2.33 15.16 -6.67
CA GLY A 231 -1.80 15.89 -5.52
C GLY A 231 -0.37 15.48 -5.21
N LYS A 232 0.36 16.29 -4.43
CA LYS A 232 1.63 15.85 -3.86
C LYS A 232 1.37 14.88 -2.70
N GLU A 233 2.18 13.83 -2.65
CA GLU A 233 2.27 13.00 -1.46
C GLU A 233 3.14 13.67 -0.38
N SER A 234 3.06 13.16 0.85
CA SER A 234 3.94 13.59 1.94
C SER A 234 5.42 13.49 1.53
N LYS A 235 6.23 14.43 1.99
CA LYS A 235 7.66 14.53 1.67
C LYS A 235 8.46 13.33 2.16
N ASN A 236 8.13 12.80 3.34
CA ASN A 236 8.87 11.73 4.01
C ASN A 236 8.07 10.42 4.07
N LEU A 237 8.76 9.30 4.32
CA LEU A 237 8.10 8.00 4.50
C LEU A 237 7.27 7.97 5.79
N PRO A 238 5.97 7.62 5.75
CA PRO A 238 5.18 7.44 6.95
C PRO A 238 5.63 6.17 7.69
N VAL A 239 5.89 6.26 8.99
CA VAL A 239 6.26 5.09 9.82
C VAL A 239 5.09 4.58 10.64
N GLN A 240 4.08 5.42 10.87
CA GLN A 240 2.87 5.02 11.58
C GLN A 240 1.66 5.85 11.14
N LYS A 241 0.50 5.21 11.11
CA LYS A 241 -0.82 5.82 10.94
C LYS A 241 -1.72 5.40 12.11
N LYS A 242 -2.36 6.35 12.79
CA LYS A 242 -3.35 6.10 13.86
C LYS A 242 -4.73 6.58 13.44
N TRP A 243 -5.73 5.76 13.71
CA TRP A 243 -7.13 6.01 13.38
C TRP A 243 -7.87 6.25 14.68
N ALA A 244 -8.70 7.28 14.70
CA ALA A 244 -9.60 7.57 15.78
C ALA A 244 -10.96 7.95 15.22
N SER A 245 -12.02 7.76 16.00
CA SER A 245 -13.34 8.27 15.67
C SER A 245 -13.90 9.09 16.83
N GLN A 246 -14.78 10.02 16.49
CA GLN A 246 -15.60 10.80 17.42
C GLN A 246 -17.04 10.81 16.91
N TYR A 247 -17.99 10.75 17.83
CA TYR A 247 -19.43 10.77 17.54
C TYR A 247 -19.88 9.62 16.62
N SER A 248 -19.14 8.50 16.62
CA SER A 248 -19.55 7.31 15.90
C SER A 248 -20.72 6.62 16.60
N ARG A 249 -21.59 5.98 15.82
CA ARG A 249 -22.64 5.10 16.35
C ARG A 249 -22.14 3.69 16.64
N ASP A 250 -21.04 3.31 16.00
CA ASP A 250 -20.52 1.95 15.99
C ASP A 250 -19.38 1.76 17.00
N PHE A 251 -18.68 2.84 17.36
CA PHE A 251 -17.51 2.81 18.23
C PHE A 251 -17.57 3.92 19.28
N GLU A 252 -17.00 3.66 20.45
CA GLU A 252 -16.71 4.70 21.43
C GLU A 252 -15.69 5.71 20.87
N ASP A 253 -15.80 6.96 21.33
CA ASP A 253 -14.86 8.02 20.99
C ASP A 253 -13.43 7.63 21.39
N GLY A 254 -12.49 7.78 20.46
CA GLY A 254 -11.08 7.56 20.70
C GLY A 254 -10.38 6.70 19.65
N PRO A 255 -9.18 6.17 20.00
CA PRO A 255 -8.35 5.40 19.08
C PRO A 255 -8.99 4.07 18.71
N LEU A 256 -9.02 3.77 17.41
CA LEU A 256 -9.63 2.55 16.86
C LEU A 256 -8.57 1.57 16.38
N TYR A 257 -7.61 2.07 15.61
CA TYR A 257 -6.66 1.24 14.88
C TYR A 257 -5.32 1.94 14.71
N GLN A 258 -4.24 1.15 14.65
CA GLN A 258 -2.90 1.64 14.34
C GLN A 258 -2.27 0.77 13.26
N ILE A 259 -1.57 1.41 12.34
CA ILE A 259 -0.73 0.74 11.34
C ILE A 259 0.70 1.22 11.54
N ASN A 260 1.63 0.27 11.66
CA ASN A 260 3.07 0.53 11.57
C ASN A 260 3.58 0.13 10.19
N TYR A 261 4.55 0.89 9.68
CA TYR A 261 5.20 0.63 8.40
C TYR A 261 6.68 0.33 8.63
N GLN A 262 7.12 -0.84 8.19
CA GLN A 262 8.52 -1.22 8.14
C GLN A 262 9.00 -1.18 6.70
N TYR A 263 10.21 -0.64 6.48
CA TYR A 263 10.80 -0.47 5.17
C TYR A 263 12.13 -1.21 5.06
N PHE A 264 12.37 -1.77 3.89
CA PHE A 264 13.62 -2.40 3.52
C PHE A 264 14.19 -1.67 2.32
N TYR A 265 15.47 -1.39 2.36
CA TYR A 265 16.17 -0.57 1.38
C TYR A 265 17.24 -1.37 0.65
N ASN A 266 17.58 -0.98 -0.57
CA ASN A 266 18.82 -1.45 -1.22
C ASN A 266 20.01 -0.54 -0.89
N ARG A 267 21.19 -0.89 -1.39
CA ARG A 267 22.45 -0.13 -1.17
C ARG A 267 22.38 1.32 -1.65
N GLN A 268 21.55 1.61 -2.67
CA GLN A 268 21.33 2.95 -3.20
C GLN A 268 20.27 3.74 -2.42
N GLY A 269 19.67 3.15 -1.38
CA GLY A 269 18.67 3.79 -0.55
C GLY A 269 17.24 3.75 -1.10
N PHE A 270 16.97 3.05 -2.20
CA PHE A 270 15.59 2.83 -2.64
C PHE A 270 14.88 1.87 -1.72
N VAL A 271 13.61 2.16 -1.42
CA VAL A 271 12.73 1.22 -0.71
C VAL A 271 12.42 0.05 -1.62
N LYS A 272 12.92 -1.15 -1.32
CA LYS A 272 12.61 -2.38 -2.05
C LYS A 272 11.34 -3.05 -1.57
N ARG A 273 11.03 -2.90 -0.29
CA ARG A 273 9.86 -3.52 0.35
C ARG A 273 9.31 -2.63 1.45
N ARG A 274 7.98 -2.59 1.55
CA ARG A 274 7.24 -2.06 2.68
C ARG A 274 6.37 -3.17 3.27
N ILE A 275 6.45 -3.37 4.58
CA ILE A 275 5.53 -4.21 5.35
C ILE A 275 4.64 -3.28 6.15
N LYS A 276 3.32 -3.38 5.94
CA LYS A 276 2.31 -2.80 6.85
C LYS A 276 1.91 -3.85 7.87
N HIS A 277 1.78 -3.46 9.12
CA HIS A 277 1.26 -4.29 10.20
C HIS A 277 0.25 -3.48 11.01
N GLY A 278 -1.00 -3.94 11.00
CA GLY A 278 -2.09 -3.31 11.71
C GLY A 278 -2.35 -3.92 13.09
N LYS A 279 -2.83 -3.08 14.00
CA LYS A 279 -3.17 -3.43 15.37
C LYS A 279 -4.46 -2.72 15.76
N ALA A 280 -5.48 -3.49 16.13
CA ALA A 280 -6.67 -2.98 16.77
C ALA A 280 -6.31 -2.34 18.12
N LEU A 281 -6.76 -1.12 18.34
CA LEU A 281 -6.64 -0.40 19.61
C LEU A 281 -7.96 -0.41 20.38
N ASN A 282 -9.09 -0.47 19.67
CA ASN A 282 -10.41 -0.72 20.23
C ASN A 282 -10.79 -2.20 20.06
N PRO A 283 -11.25 -2.91 21.11
CA PRO A 283 -11.63 -4.32 21.04
C PRO A 283 -12.85 -4.61 20.14
N GLN A 284 -13.69 -3.61 19.86
CA GLN A 284 -14.83 -3.69 18.94
C GLN A 284 -14.41 -3.57 17.47
N TRP A 285 -13.14 -3.22 17.19
CA TRP A 285 -12.66 -3.11 15.82
C TRP A 285 -12.65 -4.48 15.14
N LEU A 286 -13.49 -4.65 14.13
CA LEU A 286 -13.67 -5.91 13.42
C LEU A 286 -12.38 -6.24 12.63
N ILE A 287 -11.68 -7.28 13.07
CA ILE A 287 -10.48 -7.83 12.41
C ILE A 287 -10.78 -8.26 10.96
N GLU A 288 -12.05 -8.50 10.64
CA GLU A 288 -12.54 -8.99 9.34
C GLU A 288 -12.37 -7.98 8.19
N GLU A 289 -12.34 -6.67 8.48
CA GLU A 289 -12.18 -5.63 7.45
C GLU A 289 -10.72 -5.44 6.99
N ASP A 290 -9.74 -5.82 7.81
CA ASP A 290 -8.31 -5.82 7.47
C ASP A 290 -7.59 -6.85 8.35
N PRO A 291 -7.55 -8.15 7.96
CA PRO A 291 -7.06 -9.25 8.80
C PRO A 291 -5.63 -8.99 9.29
N TYR A 292 -5.55 -8.41 10.48
CA TYR A 292 -4.36 -7.87 11.15
C TYR A 292 -3.61 -6.76 10.38
N GLY A 293 -4.22 -6.18 9.34
CA GLY A 293 -3.57 -5.11 8.58
C GLY A 293 -2.25 -5.50 7.92
N ILE A 294 -2.02 -6.80 7.74
CA ILE A 294 -0.75 -7.31 7.23
C ILE A 294 -0.76 -7.20 5.71
N GLY A 295 0.23 -6.50 5.18
CA GLY A 295 0.41 -6.36 3.74
C GLY A 295 1.86 -6.10 3.42
N VAL A 296 2.33 -6.67 2.32
CA VAL A 296 3.67 -6.44 1.80
C VAL A 296 3.54 -5.81 0.43
N THR A 297 4.32 -4.76 0.19
CA THR A 297 4.49 -4.16 -1.14
C THR A 297 5.96 -4.23 -1.51
N ASP A 298 6.28 -4.95 -2.56
CA ASP A 298 7.62 -4.96 -3.17
C ASP A 298 7.65 -3.96 -4.32
N TYR A 299 8.76 -3.24 -4.47
CA TYR A 299 8.93 -2.16 -5.45
C TYR A 299 10.10 -2.43 -6.39
N GLU A 300 9.88 -2.19 -7.67
CA GLU A 300 10.92 -2.15 -8.70
C GLU A 300 10.95 -0.77 -9.35
N TYR A 301 12.16 -0.31 -9.66
CA TYR A 301 12.42 1.05 -10.13
C TYR A 301 13.11 1.05 -11.48
N GLN A 302 12.83 2.08 -12.26
CA GLN A 302 13.62 2.46 -13.42
C GLN A 302 14.16 3.87 -13.21
N CYS A 303 15.45 4.06 -13.46
CA CYS A 303 16.13 5.34 -13.37
C CYS A 303 16.52 5.82 -14.79
N PRO A 304 16.62 7.14 -15.00
CA PRO A 304 17.04 7.72 -16.27
C PRO A 304 18.48 7.37 -16.65
#